data_AF-A0A1I8J8D7-F1
#
_entry.id   AF-A0A1I8J8D7-F1
#
_cell.length_a   1.000
_cell.length_b   1.000
_cell.length_c   1.000
_cell.angle_alpha   90.00
_cell.angle_beta   90.00
_cell.angle_gamma   90.00
#
_symmetry.space_group_name_H-M   'P 1'
#
loop_
_entity.id
_entity.type
_entity.pdbx_description
1 polymer ?
#
loop_
_entity_poly.entity_id
_entity_poly.type
_entity_poly.pdbx_seq_one_letter_code
_entity_poly.pdbx_strand_id
1 'polypeptide(L)'
;SCNPARYTQHNGVLTINSGVSSQVSNISGVESLQGCLTLCRMRDCVALEYRPSSGLCRPVTVSKGSSESRVLGTEPGSEVFKLKNFDAVIFSILSTNITLLFTSTSTGQNGSIQQTRINVTGCYRIEIAGAKGGSNYGEGKYGGRGALVAGNVSLTAGSVLSIVVGQAGGHARSEHVGSGGGGGSFVYRASDSEPLMAAGGGGGASRDNHGSFTFSF
;
A
#
# COMPACT_ATOMS: atom_id res chain seq x y z
N SER A 1 -24.97 5.84 -24.67
CA SER A 1 -25.20 5.78 -23.22
C SER A 1 -24.13 6.62 -22.52
N CYS A 2 -24.52 7.36 -21.48
CA CYS A 2 -23.78 8.48 -20.91
C CYS A 2 -22.39 8.07 -20.39
N ASN A 3 -21.34 8.71 -20.91
CA ASN A 3 -20.06 8.74 -20.22
C ASN A 3 -20.25 9.62 -18.98
N PRO A 4 -20.22 9.07 -17.75
CA PRO A 4 -20.46 9.87 -16.55
C PRO A 4 -19.41 10.98 -16.47
N ALA A 5 -19.84 12.21 -16.19
CA ALA A 5 -18.91 13.34 -16.02
C ALA A 5 -17.77 12.95 -15.06
N ARG A 6 -16.51 13.05 -15.53
CA ARG A 6 -15.28 12.68 -14.79
C ARG A 6 -15.05 13.59 -13.58
N TYR A 7 -15.47 14.85 -13.72
CA TYR A 7 -15.38 15.88 -12.71
C TYR A 7 -16.74 16.15 -12.07
N THR A 8 -16.72 16.58 -10.82
CA THR A 8 -17.88 17.03 -10.06
C THR A 8 -17.60 18.41 -9.49
N GLN A 9 -18.63 19.25 -9.46
CA GLN A 9 -18.56 20.56 -8.82
C GLN A 9 -18.30 20.39 -7.32
N HIS A 10 -17.40 21.19 -6.78
CA HIS A 10 -17.11 21.26 -5.35
C HIS A 10 -17.63 22.60 -4.82
N ASN A 11 -18.50 22.55 -3.82
CA ASN A 11 -19.08 23.74 -3.23
C ASN A 11 -18.11 24.33 -2.20
N GLY A 12 -17.75 25.60 -2.41
CA GLY A 12 -16.82 26.33 -1.55
C GLY A 12 -15.35 26.09 -1.90
N VAL A 13 -14.50 26.25 -0.88
CA VAL A 13 -13.06 26.25 -1.05
C VAL A 13 -12.52 24.81 -1.10
N LEU A 14 -11.68 24.52 -2.10
CA LEU A 14 -10.97 23.25 -2.19
C LEU A 14 -9.51 23.45 -1.80
N THR A 15 -9.06 22.69 -0.80
CA THR A 15 -7.66 22.71 -0.34
C THR A 15 -6.95 21.44 -0.76
N ILE A 16 -5.77 21.60 -1.37
CA ILE A 16 -4.84 20.54 -1.70
C ILE A 16 -3.72 20.57 -0.65
N ASN A 17 -3.56 19.46 0.08
CA ASN A 17 -2.59 19.34 1.18
C ASN A 17 -1.14 19.47 0.67
N SER A 18 -0.28 20.06 1.50
CA SER A 18 1.17 20.16 1.28
C SER A 18 1.90 18.83 1.13
N GLY A 19 1.28 17.72 1.54
CA GLY A 19 1.82 16.36 1.35
C GLY A 19 1.95 15.92 -0.11
N VAL A 20 1.36 16.64 -1.06
CA VAL A 20 1.58 16.43 -2.51
C VAL A 20 2.23 17.65 -3.15
N SER A 21 2.99 17.43 -4.23
CA SER A 21 3.49 18.51 -5.07
C SER A 21 2.37 18.93 -5.99
N SER A 22 2.07 20.22 -6.05
CA SER A 22 0.94 20.74 -6.82
C SER A 22 1.41 21.85 -7.76
N GLN A 23 0.95 21.81 -9.01
CA GLN A 23 1.25 22.82 -10.03
C GLN A 23 -0.06 23.39 -10.57
N VAL A 24 -0.13 24.72 -10.62
CA VAL A 24 -1.29 25.46 -11.14
C VAL A 24 -0.90 26.08 -12.46
N SER A 25 -1.66 25.80 -13.52
CA SER A 25 -1.52 26.54 -14.78
C SER A 25 -2.59 27.63 -14.82
N ASN A 26 -2.24 28.88 -15.13
CA ASN A 26 -3.22 29.93 -15.35
C ASN A 26 -3.44 30.10 -16.86
N ILE A 27 -4.65 29.80 -17.33
CA ILE A 27 -5.01 29.88 -18.75
C ILE A 27 -6.14 30.91 -18.88
N SER A 28 -5.88 32.03 -19.54
CA SER A 28 -6.90 33.05 -19.84
C SER A 28 -7.54 32.81 -21.22
N GLY A 29 -8.66 33.47 -21.49
CA GLY A 29 -9.34 33.41 -22.78
C GLY A 29 -10.15 32.13 -23.02
N VAL A 30 -10.49 31.39 -21.97
CA VAL A 30 -11.33 30.20 -22.07
C VAL A 30 -12.79 30.62 -22.00
N GLU A 31 -13.50 30.47 -23.12
CA GLU A 31 -14.87 30.97 -23.31
C GLU A 31 -15.95 30.15 -22.60
N SER A 32 -15.65 28.90 -22.20
CA SER A 32 -16.63 28.03 -21.58
C SER A 32 -16.04 27.08 -20.53
N LEU A 33 -16.87 26.73 -19.55
CA LEU A 33 -16.55 25.71 -18.55
C LEU A 33 -16.16 24.37 -19.20
N GLN A 34 -16.87 23.98 -20.26
CA GLN A 34 -16.58 22.74 -20.99
C GLN A 34 -15.19 22.78 -21.65
N GLY A 35 -14.78 23.93 -22.17
CA GLY A 35 -13.42 24.16 -22.65
C GLY A 35 -12.39 23.99 -21.54
N CYS A 36 -12.63 24.58 -20.37
CA CYS A 36 -11.74 24.44 -19.22
C CYS A 36 -11.63 22.99 -18.72
N LEU A 37 -12.75 22.27 -18.61
CA LEU A 37 -12.80 20.84 -18.27
C LEU A 37 -12.01 19.99 -19.28
N THR A 38 -12.08 20.34 -20.57
CA THR A 38 -11.35 19.64 -21.64
C THR A 38 -9.85 19.87 -21.53
N LEU A 39 -9.41 21.12 -21.33
CA LEU A 39 -8.00 21.46 -21.08
C LEU A 39 -7.45 20.72 -19.86
N CYS A 40 -8.25 20.67 -18.80
CA CYS A 40 -7.90 19.99 -17.58
C CYS A 40 -7.72 18.48 -17.81
N ARG A 41 -8.64 17.85 -18.54
CA ARG A 41 -8.55 16.44 -18.95
C ARG A 41 -7.30 16.17 -19.79
N MET A 42 -6.96 17.06 -20.73
CA MET A 42 -5.78 16.92 -21.58
C MET A 42 -4.46 17.06 -20.83
N ARG A 43 -4.45 17.72 -19.67
CA ARG A 43 -3.27 17.93 -18.80
C ARG A 43 -3.26 17.00 -17.59
N ASP A 44 -4.13 15.99 -17.54
CA ASP A 44 -4.31 15.09 -16.39
C ASP A 44 -4.42 15.80 -15.04
N CYS A 45 -5.16 16.91 -15.03
CA CYS A 45 -5.44 17.63 -13.81
C CYS A 45 -6.35 16.82 -12.86
N VAL A 46 -6.24 17.10 -11.57
CA VAL A 46 -7.12 16.52 -10.54
C VAL A 46 -8.23 17.46 -10.10
N ALA A 47 -8.03 18.76 -10.27
CA ALA A 47 -9.00 19.80 -9.97
C ALA A 47 -8.78 21.01 -10.89
N LEU A 48 -9.78 21.86 -11.00
CA LEU A 48 -9.70 23.17 -11.65
C LEU A 48 -10.57 24.20 -10.95
N GLU A 49 -10.21 25.46 -11.18
CA GLU A 49 -11.05 26.62 -10.92
C GLU A 49 -11.34 27.31 -12.26
N TYR A 50 -12.60 27.58 -12.54
CA TYR A 50 -13.05 28.33 -13.72
C TYR A 50 -13.76 29.60 -13.28
N ARG A 51 -13.40 30.73 -13.90
CA ARG A 51 -14.04 32.02 -13.65
C ARG A 51 -14.71 32.52 -14.93
N PRO A 52 -16.05 32.47 -15.02
CA PRO A 52 -16.77 32.91 -16.21
C PRO A 52 -16.54 34.38 -16.55
N SER A 53 -16.43 35.26 -15.54
CA SER A 53 -16.32 36.71 -15.75
C SER A 53 -15.02 37.16 -16.42
N SER A 54 -13.93 36.40 -16.27
CA SER A 54 -12.63 36.71 -16.86
C SER A 54 -12.14 35.69 -17.88
N GLY A 55 -12.92 34.63 -18.13
CA GLY A 55 -12.50 33.49 -18.96
C GLY A 55 -11.24 32.79 -18.41
N LEU A 56 -11.00 32.86 -17.10
CA LEU A 56 -9.82 32.29 -16.47
C LEU A 56 -10.09 30.82 -16.12
N CYS A 57 -9.21 29.94 -16.59
CA CYS A 57 -9.18 28.51 -16.29
C CYS A 57 -7.87 28.18 -15.57
N ARG A 58 -7.98 27.66 -14.35
CA ARG A 58 -6.83 27.28 -13.52
C ARG A 58 -6.83 25.78 -13.23
N PRO A 59 -6.37 24.94 -14.17
CA PRO A 59 -6.20 23.52 -13.89
C PRO A 59 -5.04 23.29 -12.92
N VAL A 60 -5.22 22.31 -12.04
CA VAL A 60 -4.23 21.89 -11.04
C VAL A 60 -3.86 20.44 -11.25
N THR A 61 -2.57 20.21 -11.48
CA THR A 61 -1.96 18.88 -11.50
C THR A 61 -1.28 18.62 -10.17
N VAL A 62 -1.21 17.35 -9.79
CA VAL A 62 -0.54 16.90 -8.58
C VAL A 62 0.44 15.78 -8.93
N SER A 63 1.57 15.77 -8.25
CA SER A 63 2.62 14.78 -8.42
C SER A 63 3.26 14.44 -7.08
N LYS A 64 4.12 13.41 -7.08
CA LYS A 64 4.88 13.02 -5.89
C LYS A 64 5.83 14.14 -5.47
N GLY A 65 5.76 14.52 -4.20
CA GLY A 65 6.59 15.55 -3.59
C GLY A 65 5.80 16.29 -2.51
N SER A 66 6.43 17.23 -1.84
CA SER A 66 5.76 18.15 -0.91
C SER A 66 5.81 19.56 -1.47
N SER A 67 4.70 20.29 -1.41
CA SER A 67 4.62 21.70 -1.80
C SER A 67 3.82 22.49 -0.76
N GLU A 68 3.73 23.81 -0.89
CA GLU A 68 2.81 24.57 -0.04
C GLU A 68 1.36 24.17 -0.32
N SER A 69 0.51 24.20 0.71
CA SER A 69 -0.91 23.92 0.56
C SER A 69 -1.52 24.89 -0.46
N ARG A 70 -2.28 24.36 -1.41
CA ARG A 70 -2.94 25.18 -2.44
C ARG A 70 -4.43 25.24 -2.21
N VAL A 71 -4.99 26.40 -2.50
CA VAL A 71 -6.40 26.70 -2.26
C VAL A 71 -7.03 27.19 -3.57
N LEU A 72 -8.21 26.66 -3.91
CA LEU A 72 -9.02 27.04 -5.07
C LEU A 72 -10.39 27.54 -4.61
N GLY A 73 -10.99 28.48 -5.34
CA GLY A 73 -12.33 28.99 -5.06
C GLY A 73 -12.36 30.08 -3.98
N THR A 74 -11.27 30.80 -3.78
CA THR A 74 -11.21 31.94 -2.83
C THR A 74 -11.82 33.21 -3.42
N GLU A 75 -11.89 33.32 -4.75
CA GLU A 75 -12.40 34.52 -5.41
C GLU A 75 -13.90 34.41 -5.75
N PRO A 76 -14.68 35.48 -5.53
CA PRO A 76 -16.11 35.51 -5.85
C PRO A 76 -16.41 35.16 -7.31
N GLY A 77 -17.44 34.34 -7.53
CA GLY A 77 -17.85 33.91 -8.88
C GLY A 77 -16.93 32.87 -9.53
N SER A 78 -15.97 32.31 -8.80
CA SER A 78 -15.16 31.20 -9.27
C SER A 78 -15.85 29.87 -8.98
N GLU A 79 -15.90 29.00 -9.98
CA GLU A 79 -16.47 27.66 -9.88
C GLU A 79 -15.35 26.61 -9.80
N VAL A 80 -15.41 25.74 -8.79
CA VAL A 80 -14.37 24.71 -8.55
C VAL A 80 -14.91 23.33 -8.94
N PHE A 81 -14.08 22.57 -9.66
CA PHE A 81 -14.37 21.20 -10.04
C PHE A 81 -13.22 20.28 -9.67
N LYS A 82 -13.53 19.07 -9.20
CA LYS A 82 -12.54 18.04 -8.86
C LYS A 82 -12.93 16.71 -9.47
N LEU A 83 -11.96 15.81 -9.62
CA LEU A 83 -12.25 14.43 -10.02
C LEU A 83 -13.21 13.76 -9.02
N LYS A 84 -14.10 12.89 -9.50
CA LYS A 84 -14.97 12.09 -8.62
C LYS A 84 -14.19 11.23 -7.62
N ASN A 85 -13.03 10.75 -8.05
CA ASN A 85 -12.10 9.96 -7.24
C ASN A 85 -10.94 10.81 -6.70
N PHE A 86 -11.14 12.12 -6.51
CA PHE A 86 -10.09 13.06 -6.06
C PHE A 86 -9.34 12.55 -4.83
N ASP A 87 -10.06 12.14 -3.78
CA ASP A 87 -9.45 11.65 -2.53
C ASP A 87 -8.62 10.38 -2.76
N ALA A 88 -9.10 9.47 -3.59
CA ALA A 88 -8.36 8.25 -3.95
C ALA A 88 -7.09 8.58 -4.75
N VAL A 89 -7.13 9.58 -5.65
CA VAL A 89 -5.95 10.02 -6.40
C VAL A 89 -4.93 10.69 -5.47
N ILE A 90 -5.36 11.63 -4.62
CA ILE A 90 -4.46 12.28 -3.65
C ILE A 90 -3.86 11.25 -2.70
N PHE A 91 -4.68 10.34 -2.17
CA PHE A 91 -4.20 9.27 -1.29
C PHE A 91 -3.27 8.31 -2.05
N SER A 92 -3.49 8.03 -3.34
CA SER A 92 -2.56 7.22 -4.14
C SER A 92 -1.16 7.83 -4.20
N ILE A 93 -1.06 9.14 -4.43
CA ILE A 93 0.21 9.87 -4.50
C ILE A 93 0.91 9.86 -3.13
N LEU A 94 0.17 10.10 -2.05
CA LEU A 94 0.67 10.06 -0.67
C LEU A 94 1.10 8.65 -0.24
N SER A 95 0.40 7.62 -0.72
CA SER A 95 0.59 6.22 -0.29
C SER A 95 1.73 5.48 -0.98
N THR A 96 2.41 6.09 -1.97
CA THR A 96 3.54 5.46 -2.69
C THR A 96 4.77 5.17 -1.82
N ASN A 97 4.77 5.61 -0.55
CA ASN A 97 5.81 5.31 0.44
C ASN A 97 5.20 4.67 1.73
N ILE A 98 4.09 3.93 1.64
CA ILE A 98 3.56 3.20 2.81
C ILE A 98 4.22 1.83 2.91
N THR A 99 5.04 1.65 3.94
CA THR A 99 5.51 0.33 4.39
C THR A 99 4.63 -0.13 5.54
N LEU A 100 3.93 -1.25 5.36
CA LEU A 100 3.20 -1.92 6.44
C LEU A 100 4.05 -3.09 6.94
N LEU A 101 4.31 -3.13 8.25
CA LEU A 101 5.08 -4.20 8.89
C LEU A 101 4.14 -5.04 9.75
N PHE A 102 4.17 -6.36 9.53
CA PHE A 102 3.44 -7.34 10.31
C PHE A 102 4.44 -8.27 10.99
N THR A 103 4.31 -8.44 12.30
CA THR A 103 5.19 -9.29 13.10
C THR A 103 4.39 -10.42 13.73
N SER A 104 5.09 -11.48 14.14
CA SER A 104 4.49 -12.56 14.92
C SER A 104 3.80 -12.03 16.18
N THR A 105 2.67 -12.62 16.52
CA THR A 105 1.85 -12.21 17.68
C THR A 105 2.10 -13.06 18.93
N SER A 106 2.85 -14.16 18.81
CA SER A 106 3.20 -15.04 19.93
C SER A 106 4.54 -15.76 19.73
N THR A 107 4.72 -16.96 20.28
CA THR A 107 5.80 -17.93 19.99
C THR A 107 5.23 -19.36 20.00
N GLY A 108 5.92 -20.33 19.39
CA GLY A 108 5.45 -21.72 19.38
C GLY A 108 4.31 -21.97 18.39
N GLN A 109 3.31 -22.75 18.78
CA GLN A 109 2.29 -23.30 17.88
C GLN A 109 1.07 -22.38 17.67
N ASN A 110 0.89 -21.39 18.56
CA ASN A 110 -0.25 -20.47 18.48
C ASN A 110 0.17 -19.17 17.78
N GLY A 111 -0.70 -18.68 16.90
CA GLY A 111 -0.55 -17.40 16.20
C GLY A 111 -1.93 -16.84 15.82
N SER A 112 -1.94 -15.61 15.30
CA SER A 112 -3.17 -14.98 14.81
C SER A 112 -2.99 -14.47 13.38
N ILE A 113 -4.10 -14.45 12.65
CA ILE A 113 -4.16 -13.86 11.32
C ILE A 113 -4.34 -12.35 11.49
N GLN A 114 -3.47 -11.58 10.84
CA GLN A 114 -3.58 -10.13 10.76
C GLN A 114 -4.21 -9.75 9.44
N GLN A 115 -5.00 -8.67 9.41
CA GLN A 115 -5.66 -8.20 8.20
C GLN A 115 -5.31 -6.76 7.89
N THR A 116 -5.19 -6.46 6.60
CA THR A 116 -5.02 -5.08 6.13
C THR A 116 -5.88 -4.82 4.91
N ARG A 117 -6.46 -3.62 4.85
CA ARG A 117 -7.25 -3.16 3.72
C ARG A 117 -6.39 -2.31 2.80
N ILE A 118 -6.43 -2.65 1.52
CA ILE A 118 -5.79 -1.89 0.47
C ILE A 118 -6.65 -0.69 0.15
N ASN A 119 -6.11 0.51 0.36
CA ASN A 119 -6.86 1.74 0.14
C ASN A 119 -6.65 2.32 -1.28
N VAL A 120 -5.65 1.80 -2.01
CA VAL A 120 -5.26 2.31 -3.33
C VAL A 120 -5.01 1.16 -4.28
N THR A 121 -5.53 1.28 -5.50
CA THR A 121 -5.19 0.34 -6.56
C THR A 121 -3.77 0.62 -7.05
N GLY A 122 -2.90 -0.39 -7.06
CA GLY A 122 -1.51 -0.21 -7.46
C GLY A 122 -0.70 -1.51 -7.46
N CYS A 123 0.57 -1.38 -7.84
CA CYS A 123 1.54 -2.47 -7.75
C CYS A 123 2.26 -2.40 -6.40
N TYR A 124 2.11 -3.43 -5.58
CA TYR A 124 2.68 -3.52 -4.24
C TYR A 124 3.82 -4.53 -4.25
N ARG A 125 4.96 -4.13 -3.68
CA ARG A 125 6.02 -5.08 -3.32
C ARG A 125 5.68 -5.67 -1.96
N ILE A 126 5.47 -6.98 -1.91
CA ILE A 126 5.27 -7.72 -0.66
C ILE A 126 6.54 -8.51 -0.40
N GLU A 127 7.03 -8.44 0.84
CA GLU A 127 8.18 -9.19 1.32
C GLU A 127 7.77 -9.95 2.58
N ILE A 128 8.00 -11.26 2.58
CA ILE A 128 7.65 -12.15 3.69
C ILE A 128 8.79 -13.07 4.04
N ALA A 129 8.97 -13.32 5.33
CA ALA A 129 9.96 -14.23 5.86
C ALA A 129 9.27 -15.33 6.67
N GLY A 130 9.61 -16.59 6.40
CA GLY A 130 9.27 -17.70 7.28
C GLY A 130 10.09 -17.64 8.56
N ALA A 131 9.54 -18.16 9.65
CA ALA A 131 10.21 -18.11 10.94
C ALA A 131 11.37 -19.11 11.04
N LYS A 132 12.32 -18.78 11.92
CA LYS A 132 13.45 -19.66 12.25
C LYS A 132 12.97 -20.88 13.05
N GLY A 133 13.59 -22.03 12.81
CA GLY A 133 13.48 -23.19 13.70
C GLY A 133 14.17 -22.98 15.04
N GLY A 134 13.81 -23.82 16.00
CA GLY A 134 14.40 -23.85 17.32
C GLY A 134 15.86 -24.30 17.30
N SER A 135 16.62 -23.82 18.27
CA SER A 135 18.00 -24.26 18.54
C SER A 135 18.05 -25.32 19.64
N ASN A 136 19.06 -26.19 19.61
CA ASN A 136 19.50 -27.00 20.74
C ASN A 136 20.80 -26.40 21.28
N TYR A 137 20.68 -25.51 22.28
CA TYR A 137 21.83 -24.80 22.83
C TYR A 137 22.76 -25.70 23.65
N GLY A 138 22.23 -26.78 24.25
CA GLY A 138 23.03 -27.75 25.02
C GLY A 138 24.08 -28.46 24.14
N GLU A 139 23.75 -28.69 22.87
CA GLU A 139 24.63 -29.34 21.89
C GLU A 139 25.26 -28.34 20.89
N GLY A 140 25.10 -27.03 21.13
CA GLY A 140 25.60 -25.98 20.24
C GLY A 140 24.98 -25.99 18.82
N LYS A 141 23.79 -26.57 18.65
CA LYS A 141 23.10 -26.66 17.36
C LYS A 141 22.05 -25.57 17.20
N TYR A 142 22.04 -24.92 16.05
CA TYR A 142 21.12 -23.83 15.74
C TYR A 142 20.03 -24.27 14.78
N GLY A 143 18.80 -23.77 14.99
CA GLY A 143 17.72 -23.96 14.05
C GLY A 143 17.95 -23.24 12.73
N GLY A 144 17.39 -23.78 11.66
CA GLY A 144 17.50 -23.24 10.32
C GLY A 144 16.71 -21.94 10.18
N ARG A 145 17.20 -21.04 9.31
CA ARG A 145 16.44 -19.84 8.92
C ARG A 145 15.27 -20.24 8.02
N GLY A 146 14.14 -19.56 8.20
CA GLY A 146 13.05 -19.64 7.25
C GLY A 146 13.40 -18.91 5.95
N ALA A 147 12.59 -19.19 4.94
CA ALA A 147 12.72 -18.67 3.60
C ALA A 147 12.35 -17.18 3.56
N LEU A 148 12.99 -16.41 2.69
CA LEU A 148 12.63 -15.01 2.41
C LEU A 148 12.09 -14.95 0.98
N VAL A 149 10.90 -14.38 0.80
CA VAL A 149 10.26 -14.21 -0.52
C VAL A 149 9.87 -12.76 -0.68
N ALA A 150 10.18 -12.19 -1.84
CA ALA A 150 9.69 -10.88 -2.23
C ALA A 150 9.15 -10.93 -3.66
N GLY A 151 8.04 -10.23 -3.90
CA GLY A 151 7.43 -10.16 -5.22
C GLY A 151 6.55 -8.93 -5.37
N ASN A 152 6.22 -8.62 -6.62
CA ASN A 152 5.32 -7.53 -6.96
C ASN A 152 3.94 -8.09 -7.30
N VAL A 153 2.89 -7.54 -6.67
CA VAL A 153 1.50 -7.97 -6.85
C VAL A 153 0.62 -6.76 -7.14
N SER A 154 -0.24 -6.85 -8.15
CA SER A 154 -1.24 -5.83 -8.41
C SER A 154 -2.45 -6.01 -7.48
N LEU A 155 -2.74 -5.00 -6.67
CA LEU A 155 -3.85 -5.00 -5.72
C LEU A 155 -4.83 -3.87 -6.07
N THR A 156 -6.11 -4.11 -5.83
CA THR A 156 -7.17 -3.12 -6.05
C THR A 156 -7.62 -2.50 -4.73
N ALA A 157 -7.93 -1.20 -4.76
CA ALA A 157 -8.54 -0.51 -3.63
C ALA A 157 -9.81 -1.23 -3.17
N GLY A 158 -9.96 -1.35 -1.86
CA GLY A 158 -11.02 -2.12 -1.19
C GLY A 158 -10.66 -3.57 -0.88
N SER A 159 -9.66 -4.15 -1.55
CA SER A 159 -9.18 -5.52 -1.27
C SER A 159 -8.71 -5.66 0.17
N VAL A 160 -9.02 -6.80 0.81
CA VAL A 160 -8.52 -7.13 2.15
C VAL A 160 -7.54 -8.28 2.02
N LEU A 161 -6.34 -8.08 2.55
CA LEU A 161 -5.32 -9.13 2.66
C LEU A 161 -5.36 -9.74 4.05
N SER A 162 -5.27 -11.06 4.11
CA SER A 162 -5.00 -11.82 5.32
C SER A 162 -3.53 -12.23 5.32
N ILE A 163 -2.88 -12.00 6.47
CA ILE A 163 -1.45 -12.11 6.67
C ILE A 163 -1.20 -13.02 7.84
N VAL A 164 -0.50 -14.13 7.56
CA VAL A 164 -0.04 -15.09 8.55
C VAL A 164 1.46 -14.90 8.70
N VAL A 165 1.91 -14.59 9.91
CA VAL A 165 3.34 -14.49 10.21
C VAL A 165 3.76 -15.74 10.97
N GLY A 166 4.74 -16.44 10.41
CA GLY A 166 5.29 -17.65 10.99
C GLY A 166 5.86 -17.42 12.38
N GLN A 167 5.77 -18.45 13.22
CA GLN A 167 6.24 -18.42 14.60
C GLN A 167 7.56 -19.16 14.76
N ALA A 168 8.47 -18.61 15.58
CA ALA A 168 9.74 -19.27 15.85
C ALA A 168 9.54 -20.62 16.54
N GLY A 169 10.30 -21.63 16.10
CA GLY A 169 10.27 -22.96 16.68
C GLY A 169 10.80 -22.97 18.11
N GLY A 170 10.21 -23.80 18.96
CA GLY A 170 10.64 -23.94 20.35
C GLY A 170 12.03 -24.54 20.47
N HIS A 171 12.86 -24.01 21.36
CA HIS A 171 14.19 -24.56 21.66
C HIS A 171 14.10 -25.94 22.29
N ALA A 172 15.13 -26.76 22.08
CA ALA A 172 15.27 -28.03 22.78
C ALA A 172 15.34 -27.77 24.30
N ARG A 173 14.59 -28.54 25.08
CA ARG A 173 14.56 -28.43 26.55
C ARG A 173 15.65 -29.26 27.25
N SER A 174 16.35 -30.10 26.49
CA SER A 174 17.43 -30.98 26.93
C SER A 174 18.34 -31.30 25.74
N GLU A 175 19.54 -31.78 25.99
CA GLU A 175 20.56 -32.11 24.98
C GLU A 175 20.10 -33.21 24.01
N HIS A 176 19.34 -34.19 24.51
CA HIS A 176 18.98 -35.40 23.76
C HIS A 176 17.61 -35.29 23.07
N VAL A 177 17.06 -34.09 22.90
CA VAL A 177 15.77 -33.88 22.22
C VAL A 177 15.90 -32.96 21.01
N GLY A 178 15.03 -33.19 20.03
CA GLY A 178 14.85 -32.27 18.91
C GLY A 178 14.21 -30.96 19.36
N SER A 179 14.49 -29.90 18.61
CA SER A 179 13.79 -28.62 18.72
C SER A 179 12.67 -28.51 17.69
N GLY A 180 11.74 -27.57 17.87
CA GLY A 180 10.62 -27.37 16.97
C GLY A 180 11.03 -26.69 15.65
N GLY A 181 10.35 -27.02 14.56
CA GLY A 181 10.44 -26.26 13.31
C GLY A 181 9.83 -24.86 13.43
N GLY A 182 10.27 -23.93 12.58
CA GLY A 182 9.67 -22.62 12.44
C GLY A 182 8.41 -22.67 11.58
N GLY A 183 7.43 -21.82 11.87
CA GLY A 183 6.21 -21.67 11.08
C GLY A 183 6.45 -20.93 9.76
N GLY A 184 5.66 -21.25 8.74
CA GLY A 184 5.62 -20.52 7.48
C GLY A 184 4.85 -19.20 7.60
N SER A 185 5.14 -18.27 6.69
CA SER A 185 4.41 -17.01 6.53
C SER A 185 3.65 -17.01 5.21
N PHE A 186 2.44 -16.45 5.21
CA PHE A 186 1.53 -16.49 4.07
C PHE A 186 0.80 -15.17 3.92
N VAL A 187 0.57 -14.77 2.67
CA VAL A 187 -0.31 -13.64 2.33
C VAL A 187 -1.32 -14.14 1.31
N TYR A 188 -2.60 -13.93 1.60
CA TYR A 188 -3.70 -14.31 0.71
C TYR A 188 -4.82 -13.29 0.76
N ARG A 189 -5.64 -13.25 -0.29
CA ARG A 189 -6.78 -12.35 -0.37
C ARG A 189 -7.94 -12.90 0.47
N ALA A 190 -8.50 -12.09 1.36
CA ALA A 190 -9.50 -12.55 2.32
C ALA A 190 -10.86 -12.88 1.68
N SER A 191 -11.17 -12.32 0.51
CA SER A 191 -12.47 -12.49 -0.16
C SER A 191 -12.66 -13.87 -0.78
N ASP A 192 -11.60 -14.48 -1.28
CA ASP A 192 -11.61 -15.72 -2.06
C ASP A 192 -10.53 -16.73 -1.62
N SER A 193 -9.75 -16.38 -0.59
CA SER A 193 -8.61 -17.18 -0.12
C SER A 193 -7.53 -17.42 -1.18
N GLU A 194 -7.44 -16.56 -2.19
CA GLU A 194 -6.41 -16.67 -3.23
C GLU A 194 -5.00 -16.47 -2.63
N PRO A 195 -4.09 -17.44 -2.74
CA PRO A 195 -2.73 -17.31 -2.23
C PRO A 195 -1.93 -16.34 -3.10
N LEU A 196 -1.32 -15.33 -2.47
CA LEU A 196 -0.47 -14.36 -3.16
C LEU A 196 1.01 -14.67 -2.96
N MET A 197 1.41 -15.02 -1.73
CA MET A 197 2.79 -15.42 -1.41
C MET A 197 2.83 -16.38 -0.23
N ALA A 198 3.86 -17.23 -0.24
CA ALA A 198 4.18 -18.13 0.85
C ALA A 198 5.69 -18.21 1.06
N ALA A 199 6.14 -18.22 2.31
CA ALA A 199 7.53 -18.42 2.69
C ALA A 199 7.60 -19.52 3.75
N GLY A 200 8.36 -20.59 3.46
CA GLY A 200 8.50 -21.73 4.37
C GLY A 200 9.31 -21.40 5.62
N GLY A 201 8.93 -21.98 6.76
CA GLY A 201 9.72 -21.88 7.99
C GLY A 201 10.99 -22.74 7.94
N GLY A 202 11.94 -22.47 8.83
CA GLY A 202 13.19 -23.21 8.92
C GLY A 202 13.08 -24.48 9.78
N GLY A 203 13.90 -25.49 9.49
CA GLY A 203 13.94 -26.73 10.26
C GLY A 203 14.46 -26.53 11.70
N GLY A 204 13.98 -27.34 12.64
CA GLY A 204 14.53 -27.38 14.01
C GLY A 204 15.89 -28.07 14.04
N ALA A 205 16.76 -27.64 14.96
CA ALA A 205 17.98 -28.37 15.30
C ALA A 205 17.67 -29.72 15.99
N SER A 206 18.57 -30.67 15.82
CA SER A 206 18.61 -31.94 16.56
C SER A 206 19.84 -31.96 17.47
N ARG A 207 20.12 -33.10 18.10
CA ARG A 207 21.32 -33.31 18.89
C ARG A 207 22.59 -33.10 18.05
N ASP A 208 22.67 -33.78 16.91
CA ASP A 208 23.91 -33.83 16.14
C ASP A 208 23.92 -32.83 14.97
N ASN A 209 22.74 -32.37 14.53
CA ASN A 209 22.58 -31.57 13.32
C ASN A 209 21.93 -30.21 13.57
N HIS A 210 22.40 -29.20 12.83
CA HIS A 210 21.69 -27.93 12.67
C HIS A 210 20.35 -28.14 11.95
N GLY A 211 19.41 -27.22 12.17
CA GLY A 211 18.16 -27.23 11.43
C GLY A 211 18.37 -26.83 9.97
N SER A 212 17.66 -27.48 9.06
CA SER A 212 17.75 -27.18 7.62
C SER A 212 17.26 -25.76 7.33
N PHE A 213 18.00 -25.05 6.48
CA PHE A 213 17.54 -23.82 5.87
C PHE A 213 16.48 -24.13 4.81
N THR A 214 15.46 -23.29 4.71
CA THR A 214 14.48 -23.36 3.62
C THR A 214 14.84 -22.32 2.57
N PHE A 215 15.08 -22.76 1.33
CA PHE A 215 15.31 -21.87 0.19
C PHE A 215 13.97 -21.52 -0.48
N SER A 216 13.87 -20.30 -0.98
CA SER A 216 12.78 -19.85 -1.84
C SER A 216 13.28 -19.71 -3.28
N PHE A 217 12.41 -20.01 -4.25
CA PHE A 217 12.58 -19.64 -5.65
C PHE A 217 11.60 -18.51 -5.99
#